data_AF-A0A5C4SBR8-F1
#
_entry.id   AF-A0A5C4SBR8-F1
#
_cell.length_a   1.000
_cell.length_b   1.000
_cell.length_c   1.000
_cell.angle_alpha   90.00
_cell.angle_beta   90.00
_cell.angle_gamma   90.00
#
_symmetry.space_group_name_H-M   'P 1'
#
loop_
_entity.id
_entity.type
_entity.pdbx_description
1 polymer ?
#
loop_
_entity_poly.entity_id
_entity_poly.type
_entity_poly.pdbx_seq_one_letter_code
_entity_poly.pdbx_strand_id
1 'polypeptide(L)'
;EKLGPLQDEPAPFTRTGPGAGGLTKPDFVDYGGTMVFDAVARRLQTAPRLPTAGLITTNHDFLRQLLTSKSGTSFAAPMLANRAAQLVRRFPDASANLIKALLANSATVPEASTQRLSGFDARDQSRVHGNGLVDTLRAAFSDDHRVVYFAEDNLEMDHFAVYRVPIPAEFQTGGKRTIRVSLAYDPPVKRTRAEYTGTRMNFRLIRGCPVDHVFEHFRSRVGEGSVPPEMAGKYDCDLVPKKNARDKNTIQSASISFTADTTQYGEEYHLVVRCVGGWAMDQEIRQDFALVVELEHQAQVQLYARLRPRLRT
;
A
#
# COMPACT_ATOMS: atom_id res chain seq x y z
N GLU A 1 -27.01 -26.51 -3.88
CA GLU A 1 -26.31 -25.69 -2.87
C GLU A 1 -26.50 -24.21 -3.17
N LYS A 2 -26.86 -23.39 -2.17
CA LYS A 2 -26.75 -21.94 -2.32
C LYS A 2 -25.27 -21.60 -2.22
N LEU A 3 -24.61 -21.34 -3.36
CA LEU A 3 -23.29 -20.72 -3.40
C LEU A 3 -23.44 -19.30 -2.83
N GLY A 4 -23.39 -19.18 -1.51
CA GLY A 4 -23.18 -17.90 -0.85
C GLY A 4 -21.76 -17.41 -1.19
N PRO A 5 -21.54 -16.11 -1.34
CA PRO A 5 -20.19 -15.59 -1.45
C PRO A 5 -19.39 -16.00 -0.21
N LEU A 6 -18.16 -16.47 -0.44
CA LEU A 6 -17.23 -16.78 0.63
C LEU A 6 -16.80 -15.46 1.29
N GLN A 7 -16.43 -15.52 2.56
CA GLN A 7 -15.88 -14.37 3.27
C GLN A 7 -14.65 -13.84 2.49
N ASP A 8 -14.49 -12.51 2.48
CA ASP A 8 -13.39 -11.79 1.83
C ASP A 8 -13.40 -11.74 0.28
N GLU A 9 -14.52 -12.11 -0.35
CA GLU A 9 -14.71 -11.88 -1.78
C GLU A 9 -15.16 -10.44 -2.10
N PRO A 10 -14.76 -9.89 -3.27
CA PRO A 10 -15.31 -8.63 -3.74
C PRO A 10 -16.83 -8.70 -3.88
N ALA A 11 -17.52 -7.72 -3.28
CA ALA A 11 -18.96 -7.62 -3.43
C ALA A 11 -19.33 -7.33 -4.90
N PRO A 12 -20.37 -7.96 -5.47
CA PRO A 12 -20.77 -7.73 -6.87
C PRO A 12 -21.12 -6.26 -7.21
N PHE A 13 -21.49 -5.45 -6.22
CA PHE A 13 -21.79 -4.03 -6.40
C PHE A 13 -20.54 -3.13 -6.30
N THR A 14 -19.37 -3.67 -5.96
CA THR A 14 -18.17 -2.85 -5.77
C THR A 14 -17.78 -2.20 -7.10
N ARG A 15 -17.51 -0.89 -7.07
CA ARG A 15 -17.02 -0.19 -8.25
C ARG A 15 -15.53 -0.45 -8.40
N THR A 16 -15.09 -0.62 -9.63
CA THR A 16 -13.69 -0.84 -9.97
C THR A 16 -13.12 0.41 -10.62
N GLY A 17 -11.80 0.57 -10.52
CA GLY A 17 -11.06 1.61 -11.23
C GLY A 17 -11.04 1.41 -12.75
N PRO A 18 -10.29 2.25 -13.47
CA PRO A 18 -9.33 3.22 -12.95
C PRO A 18 -9.97 4.50 -12.39
N GLY A 19 -9.22 5.21 -11.56
CA GLY A 19 -9.50 6.61 -11.23
C GLY A 19 -9.03 7.58 -12.32
N ALA A 20 -9.11 8.88 -12.02
CA ALA A 20 -8.57 9.94 -12.89
C ALA A 20 -7.09 9.66 -13.24
N GLY A 21 -6.65 10.01 -14.46
CA GLY A 21 -5.26 9.80 -14.91
C GLY A 21 -4.82 8.33 -15.06
N GLY A 22 -5.74 7.37 -14.87
CA GLY A 22 -5.43 5.95 -14.89
C GLY A 22 -4.89 5.41 -13.57
N LEU A 23 -5.07 6.13 -12.45
CA LEU A 23 -4.73 5.67 -11.11
C LEU A 23 -5.47 4.37 -10.78
N THR A 24 -4.82 3.50 -10.01
CA THR A 24 -5.51 2.35 -9.41
C THR A 24 -6.45 2.87 -8.33
N LYS A 25 -7.73 2.52 -8.44
CA LYS A 25 -8.75 2.76 -7.42
C LYS A 25 -9.62 1.50 -7.29
N PRO A 26 -10.16 1.20 -6.10
CA PRO A 26 -10.00 1.95 -4.84
C PRO A 26 -8.56 1.87 -4.28
N ASP A 27 -8.22 2.69 -3.28
CA ASP A 27 -6.90 2.58 -2.60
C ASP A 27 -6.87 1.39 -1.64
N PHE A 28 -8.00 1.13 -0.98
CA PHE A 28 -8.19 0.10 0.02
C PHE A 28 -9.60 -0.48 -0.13
N VAL A 29 -9.78 -1.67 0.42
CA VAL A 29 -11.11 -2.26 0.60
C VAL A 29 -11.38 -2.50 2.09
N ASP A 30 -12.66 -2.60 2.43
CA ASP A 30 -13.13 -3.07 3.73
C ASP A 30 -14.51 -3.71 3.54
N TYR A 31 -15.06 -4.30 4.59
CA TYR A 31 -16.34 -4.99 4.50
C TYR A 31 -17.48 -4.02 4.25
N GLY A 32 -18.36 -4.39 3.31
CA GLY A 32 -19.57 -3.65 2.97
C GLY A 32 -20.80 -4.52 2.75
N GLY A 33 -20.74 -5.81 3.10
CA GLY A 33 -21.77 -6.79 2.74
C GLY A 33 -21.68 -7.23 1.28
N THR A 34 -22.73 -7.88 0.78
CA THR A 34 -22.75 -8.54 -0.53
C THR A 34 -24.16 -8.60 -1.16
N MET A 35 -24.26 -9.25 -2.32
CA MET A 35 -25.51 -9.57 -3.01
C MET A 35 -25.56 -11.07 -3.27
N VAL A 36 -26.74 -11.67 -3.08
CA VAL A 36 -26.98 -13.09 -3.31
C VAL A 36 -27.98 -13.24 -4.45
N PHE A 37 -27.65 -14.06 -5.43
CA PHE A 37 -28.60 -14.40 -6.50
C PHE A 37 -29.62 -15.43 -6.01
N ASP A 38 -30.89 -15.04 -6.00
CA ASP A 38 -32.01 -15.94 -5.75
C ASP A 38 -32.45 -16.56 -7.09
N ALA A 39 -32.09 -17.83 -7.28
CA ALA A 39 -32.36 -18.57 -8.51
C ALA A 39 -33.86 -18.79 -8.76
N VAL A 40 -34.67 -18.93 -7.69
CA VAL A 40 -36.11 -19.16 -7.80
C VAL A 40 -36.80 -17.88 -8.23
N ALA A 41 -36.48 -16.77 -7.58
CA ALA A 41 -37.05 -15.46 -7.92
C ALA A 41 -36.33 -14.76 -9.09
N ARG A 42 -35.27 -15.38 -9.64
CA ARG A 42 -34.40 -14.85 -10.71
C ARG A 42 -33.99 -13.39 -10.49
N ARG A 43 -33.61 -13.04 -9.26
CA ARG A 43 -33.24 -11.67 -8.88
C ARG A 43 -32.10 -11.65 -7.86
N LEU A 44 -31.37 -10.55 -7.84
CA LEU A 44 -30.40 -10.30 -6.77
C LEU A 44 -31.12 -9.84 -5.50
N GLN A 45 -30.69 -10.37 -4.36
CA GLN A 45 -31.13 -10.00 -3.03
C GLN A 45 -29.97 -9.43 -2.22
N THR A 46 -30.27 -8.49 -1.33
CA THR A 46 -29.29 -7.87 -0.44
C THR A 46 -29.99 -7.39 0.84
N ALA A 47 -29.23 -6.89 1.80
CA ALA A 47 -29.78 -6.33 3.02
C ALA A 47 -30.60 -5.04 2.73
N PRO A 48 -31.70 -4.78 3.45
CA PRO A 48 -32.18 -5.49 4.64
C PRO A 48 -33.08 -6.70 4.33
N ARG A 49 -33.45 -6.94 3.06
CA ARG A 49 -34.37 -8.04 2.69
C ARG A 49 -33.75 -9.42 2.96
N LEU A 50 -32.44 -9.53 2.77
CA LEU A 50 -31.63 -10.67 3.20
C LEU A 50 -30.58 -10.15 4.20
N PRO A 51 -30.88 -10.10 5.51
CA PRO A 51 -29.98 -9.51 6.51
C PRO A 51 -28.59 -10.16 6.56
N THR A 52 -28.49 -11.45 6.24
CA THR A 52 -27.22 -12.19 6.19
C THR A 52 -26.31 -11.77 5.04
N ALA A 53 -26.82 -11.00 4.06
CA ALA A 53 -26.02 -10.43 2.98
C ALA A 53 -25.48 -9.02 3.29
N GLY A 54 -25.67 -8.50 4.50
CA GLY A 54 -25.22 -7.17 4.91
C GLY A 54 -24.48 -7.16 6.23
N LEU A 55 -24.05 -5.97 6.62
CA LEU A 55 -23.42 -5.70 7.91
C LEU A 55 -24.44 -5.16 8.89
N ILE A 56 -24.27 -5.53 10.16
CA ILE A 56 -25.03 -4.94 11.26
C ILE A 56 -24.59 -3.48 11.41
N THR A 57 -25.55 -2.56 11.41
CA THR A 57 -25.32 -1.12 11.52
C THR A 57 -26.47 -0.47 12.30
N THR A 58 -26.31 0.80 12.67
CA THR A 58 -27.37 1.56 13.34
C THR A 58 -28.52 1.87 12.38
N ASN A 59 -29.74 1.88 12.91
CA ASN A 59 -30.90 2.26 12.12
C ASN A 59 -31.20 3.76 12.28
N HIS A 60 -31.55 4.43 11.18
CA HIS A 60 -32.05 5.80 11.23
C HIS A 60 -33.36 5.93 12.04
N ASP A 61 -34.20 4.89 12.07
CA ASP A 61 -35.42 4.81 12.89
C ASP A 61 -35.14 4.03 14.18
N PHE A 62 -34.18 4.53 14.96
CA PHE A 62 -33.65 3.85 16.15
C PHE A 62 -34.70 3.67 17.26
N LEU A 63 -35.75 4.50 17.29
CA LEU A 63 -36.87 4.36 18.24
C LEU A 63 -37.69 3.10 17.96
N ARG A 64 -37.80 2.67 16.69
CA ARG A 64 -38.48 1.42 16.34
C ARG A 64 -37.56 0.21 16.36
N GLN A 65 -36.32 0.39 15.93
CA GLN A 65 -35.34 -0.70 15.85
C GLN A 65 -33.94 -0.12 15.95
N LEU A 66 -33.17 -0.48 16.98
CA LEU A 66 -31.83 0.07 17.19
C LEU A 66 -30.83 -0.30 16.07
N LEU A 67 -30.83 -1.57 15.65
CA LEU A 67 -29.86 -2.13 14.71
C LEU A 67 -30.54 -2.69 13.47
N THR A 68 -29.96 -2.47 12.30
CA THR A 68 -30.43 -3.02 11.02
C THR A 68 -29.27 -3.68 10.27
N SER A 69 -29.56 -4.39 9.18
CA SER A 69 -28.55 -4.88 8.25
C SER A 69 -28.60 -4.10 6.95
N LYS A 70 -27.43 -3.68 6.45
CA LYS A 70 -27.28 -2.94 5.19
C LYS A 70 -26.03 -3.37 4.44
N SER A 71 -26.05 -3.16 3.13
CA SER A 71 -24.91 -3.44 2.25
C SER A 71 -24.61 -2.23 1.37
N GLY A 72 -23.34 -2.02 1.05
CA GLY A 72 -22.84 -0.96 0.18
C GLY A 72 -21.42 -0.54 0.57
N THR A 73 -20.69 0.02 -0.40
CA THR A 73 -19.33 0.55 -0.16
C THR A 73 -19.32 1.73 0.83
N SER A 74 -20.46 2.41 1.03
CA SER A 74 -20.64 3.43 2.06
C SER A 74 -20.41 2.91 3.49
N PHE A 75 -20.45 1.59 3.72
CA PHE A 75 -20.12 0.99 5.01
C PHE A 75 -18.63 0.62 5.15
N ALA A 76 -17.93 0.38 4.03
CA ALA A 76 -16.49 0.13 4.04
C ALA A 76 -15.69 1.41 4.38
N ALA A 77 -16.13 2.56 3.88
CA ALA A 77 -15.47 3.86 4.13
C ALA A 77 -15.33 4.23 5.63
N PRO A 78 -16.39 4.18 6.48
CA PRO A 78 -16.26 4.47 7.90
C PRO A 78 -15.45 3.40 8.66
N MET A 79 -15.42 2.14 8.19
CA MET A 79 -14.54 1.12 8.77
C MET A 79 -13.07 1.48 8.56
N LEU A 80 -12.68 1.81 7.32
CA LEU A 80 -11.34 2.28 7.02
C LEU A 80 -10.98 3.57 7.78
N ALA A 81 -11.93 4.52 7.88
CA ALA A 81 -11.74 5.74 8.66
C ALA A 81 -11.51 5.44 10.16
N ASN A 82 -12.21 4.45 10.72
CA ASN A 82 -11.97 4.00 12.09
C ASN A 82 -10.57 3.39 12.25
N ARG A 83 -10.10 2.57 11.31
CA ARG A 83 -8.73 2.03 11.31
C ARG A 83 -7.69 3.15 11.28
N ALA A 84 -7.87 4.13 10.40
CA ALA A 84 -7.00 5.31 10.36
C ALA A 84 -7.03 6.08 11.70
N ALA A 85 -8.19 6.26 12.32
CA ALA A 85 -8.31 6.92 13.63
C ALA A 85 -7.66 6.15 14.78
N GLN A 86 -7.53 4.82 14.69
CA GLN A 86 -6.74 4.04 15.64
C GLN A 86 -5.23 4.33 15.49
N LEU A 87 -4.75 4.49 14.25
CA LEU A 87 -3.37 4.89 13.99
C LEU A 87 -3.07 6.32 14.43
N VAL A 88 -3.96 7.27 14.16
CA VAL A 88 -3.82 8.66 14.64
C VAL A 88 -3.74 8.72 16.17
N ARG A 89 -4.52 7.90 16.87
CA ARG A 89 -4.41 7.80 18.34
C ARG A 89 -3.06 7.27 18.82
N ARG A 90 -2.42 6.41 18.02
CA ARG A 90 -1.12 5.82 18.36
C ARG A 90 0.06 6.72 17.98
N PHE A 91 -0.06 7.45 16.88
CA PHE A 91 0.92 8.36 16.31
C PHE A 91 0.28 9.75 16.16
N PRO A 92 0.10 10.50 17.27
CA PRO A 92 -0.64 11.76 17.25
C PRO A 92 0.00 12.84 16.37
N ASP A 93 1.32 12.77 16.19
CA ASP A 93 2.08 13.73 15.38
C ASP A 93 2.28 13.27 13.92
N ALA A 94 1.74 12.11 13.53
CA ALA A 94 1.88 11.59 12.17
C ALA A 94 1.09 12.43 11.16
N SER A 95 1.70 12.75 10.01
CA SER A 95 0.97 13.35 8.90
C SER A 95 -0.05 12.38 8.30
N ALA A 96 -0.97 12.92 7.49
CA ALA A 96 -1.87 12.11 6.68
C ALA A 96 -1.11 11.18 5.71
N ASN A 97 0.09 11.58 5.25
CA ASN A 97 0.93 10.73 4.41
C ASN A 97 1.45 9.52 5.20
N LEU A 98 1.92 9.71 6.42
CA LEU A 98 2.39 8.59 7.24
C LEU A 98 1.25 7.62 7.58
N ILE A 99 0.07 8.12 7.93
CA ILE A 99 -1.10 7.27 8.16
C ILE A 99 -1.44 6.46 6.90
N LYS A 100 -1.50 7.08 5.71
CA LYS A 100 -1.74 6.38 4.44
C LYS A 100 -0.68 5.31 4.16
N ALA A 101 0.60 5.62 4.38
CA ALA A 101 1.70 4.69 4.14
C ALA A 101 1.67 3.49 5.10
N LEU A 102 1.34 3.70 6.39
CA LEU A 102 1.18 2.61 7.36
C LEU A 102 0.00 1.70 7.01
N LEU A 103 -1.14 2.28 6.60
CA LEU A 103 -2.29 1.52 6.11
C LEU A 103 -1.90 0.66 4.91
N ALA A 104 -1.23 1.23 3.90
CA ALA A 104 -0.77 0.51 2.71
C ALA A 104 0.28 -0.57 3.00
N ASN A 105 1.15 -0.34 3.99
CA ASN A 105 2.13 -1.33 4.41
C ASN A 105 1.48 -2.55 5.10
N SER A 106 0.44 -2.31 5.89
CA SER A 106 -0.29 -3.37 6.59
C SER A 106 -1.34 -4.10 5.74
N ALA A 107 -1.69 -3.54 4.59
CA ALA A 107 -2.79 -4.05 3.79
C ALA A 107 -2.41 -5.34 3.07
N THR A 108 -3.35 -6.28 3.03
CA THR A 108 -3.19 -7.55 2.32
C THR A 108 -4.43 -7.84 1.48
N VAL A 109 -4.21 -8.38 0.29
CA VAL A 109 -5.30 -8.89 -0.54
C VAL A 109 -5.68 -10.27 -0.01
N PRO A 110 -6.95 -10.47 0.40
CA PRO A 110 -7.40 -11.78 0.86
C PRO A 110 -7.28 -12.84 -0.23
N GLU A 111 -6.97 -14.07 0.17
CA GLU A 111 -6.83 -15.18 -0.77
C GLU A 111 -8.13 -15.45 -1.54
N ALA A 112 -9.28 -15.40 -0.87
CA ALA A 112 -10.59 -15.55 -1.50
C ALA A 112 -10.82 -14.51 -2.61
N SER A 113 -10.40 -13.26 -2.39
CA SER A 113 -10.46 -12.23 -3.43
C SER A 113 -9.56 -12.55 -4.62
N THR A 114 -8.34 -13.04 -4.37
CA THR A 114 -7.40 -13.42 -5.44
C THR A 114 -7.95 -14.59 -6.25
N GLN A 115 -8.45 -15.63 -5.58
CA GLN A 115 -9.03 -16.81 -6.23
C GLN A 115 -10.27 -16.44 -7.06
N ARG A 116 -11.16 -15.61 -6.50
CA ARG A 116 -12.38 -15.15 -7.19
C ARG A 116 -12.07 -14.34 -8.45
N LEU A 117 -10.96 -13.60 -8.45
CA LEU A 117 -10.52 -12.76 -9.56
C LEU A 117 -9.42 -13.42 -10.42
N SER A 118 -9.17 -14.72 -10.27
CA SER A 118 -8.09 -15.43 -10.96
C SER A 118 -8.17 -15.37 -12.50
N GLY A 119 -9.36 -15.11 -13.06
CA GLY A 119 -9.55 -14.91 -14.50
C GLY A 119 -9.18 -13.51 -15.00
N PHE A 120 -8.85 -12.56 -14.12
CA PHE A 120 -8.43 -11.20 -14.47
C PHE A 120 -6.91 -11.07 -14.38
N ASP A 121 -6.33 -10.17 -15.19
CA ASP A 121 -4.92 -9.83 -15.06
C ASP A 121 -4.64 -9.07 -13.75
N ALA A 122 -3.37 -8.99 -13.35
CA ALA A 122 -2.99 -8.34 -12.08
C ALA A 122 -3.41 -6.85 -12.01
N ARG A 123 -3.51 -6.18 -13.15
CA ARG A 123 -3.90 -4.77 -13.20
C ARG A 123 -5.40 -4.64 -12.92
N ASP A 124 -6.23 -5.48 -13.52
CA ASP A 124 -7.66 -5.49 -13.29
C ASP A 124 -8.00 -6.00 -11.90
N GLN A 125 -7.29 -6.98 -11.36
CA GLN A 125 -7.39 -7.37 -9.95
C GLN A 125 -7.13 -6.17 -9.03
N SER A 126 -6.04 -5.42 -9.26
CA SER A 126 -5.70 -4.25 -8.44
C SER A 126 -6.78 -3.16 -8.47
N ARG A 127 -7.53 -3.04 -9.57
CA ARG A 127 -8.65 -2.10 -9.72
C ARG A 127 -9.91 -2.54 -8.96
N VAL A 128 -9.95 -3.76 -8.43
CA VAL A 128 -11.03 -4.23 -7.56
C VAL A 128 -10.68 -4.01 -6.10
N HIS A 129 -9.48 -4.45 -5.68
CA HIS A 129 -9.11 -4.50 -4.26
C HIS A 129 -8.14 -3.41 -3.78
N GLY A 130 -7.56 -2.60 -4.68
CA GLY A 130 -6.52 -1.64 -4.31
C GLY A 130 -5.33 -2.32 -3.63
N ASN A 131 -4.91 -1.79 -2.48
CA ASN A 131 -3.89 -2.40 -1.62
C ASN A 131 -4.44 -3.55 -0.75
N GLY A 132 -5.76 -3.77 -0.71
CA GLY A 132 -6.40 -4.83 0.08
C GLY A 132 -7.02 -4.38 1.40
N LEU A 133 -7.21 -5.35 2.31
CA LEU A 133 -7.73 -5.14 3.67
C LEU A 133 -6.60 -4.73 4.61
N VAL A 134 -6.81 -3.64 5.35
CA VAL A 134 -5.86 -3.12 6.34
C VAL A 134 -5.88 -3.93 7.62
N ASP A 135 -4.70 -4.32 8.11
CA ASP A 135 -4.51 -4.85 9.47
C ASP A 135 -3.99 -3.75 10.40
N THR A 136 -4.86 -3.25 11.27
CA THR A 136 -4.54 -2.13 12.17
C THR A 136 -3.46 -2.49 13.20
N LEU A 137 -3.40 -3.75 13.66
CA LEU A 137 -2.38 -4.16 14.62
C LEU A 137 -1.00 -4.21 13.94
N ARG A 138 -0.94 -4.76 12.72
CA ARG A 138 0.29 -4.76 11.92
C ARG A 138 0.74 -3.34 11.54
N ALA A 139 -0.19 -2.44 11.25
CA ALA A 139 0.12 -1.03 10.99
C ALA A 139 0.65 -0.28 12.23
N ALA A 140 0.18 -0.65 13.43
CA ALA A 140 0.50 0.08 14.65
C ALA A 140 1.75 -0.44 15.39
N PHE A 141 2.11 -1.71 15.19
CA PHE A 141 3.11 -2.38 16.02
C PHE A 141 4.11 -3.19 15.18
N SER A 142 5.38 -3.09 15.58
CA SER A 142 6.38 -4.11 15.29
C SER A 142 6.21 -5.27 16.28
N ASP A 143 6.67 -6.45 15.89
CA ASP A 143 6.83 -7.62 16.76
C ASP A 143 8.24 -8.19 16.62
N ASP A 144 8.53 -9.31 17.27
CA ASP A 144 9.90 -9.86 17.31
C ASP A 144 10.45 -10.15 15.92
N HIS A 145 9.63 -10.64 14.99
CA HIS A 145 10.03 -11.11 13.66
C HIS A 145 9.56 -10.18 12.53
N ARG A 146 8.90 -9.06 12.87
CA ARG A 146 8.49 -8.00 11.95
C ARG A 146 8.84 -6.63 12.51
N VAL A 147 9.74 -5.92 11.83
CA VAL A 147 10.12 -4.54 12.19
C VAL A 147 9.63 -3.57 11.13
N VAL A 148 9.00 -2.49 11.57
CA VAL A 148 8.49 -1.41 10.71
C VAL A 148 9.24 -0.13 11.01
N TYR A 149 9.93 0.42 10.01
CA TYR A 149 10.51 1.75 10.01
C TYR A 149 9.61 2.71 9.27
N PHE A 150 9.62 3.97 9.68
CA PHE A 150 8.96 5.03 8.92
C PHE A 150 9.71 6.34 9.01
N ALA A 151 9.53 7.17 7.99
CA ALA A 151 10.07 8.53 7.92
C ALA A 151 9.05 9.44 7.22
N GLU A 152 9.05 10.71 7.62
CA GLU A 152 8.31 11.79 6.97
C GLU A 152 9.34 12.81 6.51
N ASP A 153 9.24 13.24 5.26
CA ASP A 153 10.25 14.07 4.62
C ASP A 153 9.64 14.89 3.48
N ASN A 154 10.43 15.81 2.92
CA ASN A 154 10.08 16.57 1.72
C ASN A 154 11.22 16.49 0.69
N LEU A 155 10.85 16.48 -0.58
CA LEU A 155 11.81 16.42 -1.67
C LEU A 155 11.51 17.51 -2.69
N GLU A 156 12.56 18.22 -3.11
CA GLU A 156 12.44 19.19 -4.20
C GLU A 156 11.99 18.51 -5.50
N MET A 157 11.28 19.26 -6.34
CA MET A 157 10.90 18.76 -7.67
C MET A 157 12.17 18.38 -8.44
N ASP A 158 12.09 17.31 -9.21
CA ASP A 158 13.22 16.74 -9.93
C ASP A 158 14.45 16.50 -9.03
N HIS A 159 14.24 15.99 -7.82
CA HIS A 159 15.29 15.47 -6.95
C HIS A 159 15.04 14.01 -6.55
N PHE A 160 16.05 13.42 -5.93
CA PHE A 160 15.95 12.10 -5.31
C PHE A 160 16.64 12.08 -3.94
N ALA A 161 16.15 11.22 -3.06
CA ALA A 161 16.75 10.90 -1.78
C ALA A 161 17.15 9.43 -1.74
N VAL A 162 18.19 9.10 -0.96
CA VAL A 162 18.65 7.74 -0.74
C VAL A 162 18.62 7.45 0.76
N TYR A 163 17.75 6.53 1.17
CA TYR A 163 17.63 6.07 2.55
C TYR A 163 18.41 4.77 2.73
N ARG A 164 19.19 4.67 3.81
CA ARG A 164 19.89 3.44 4.20
C ARG A 164 18.93 2.54 4.97
N VAL A 165 18.71 1.33 4.46
CA VAL A 165 17.86 0.31 5.07
C VAL A 165 18.76 -0.75 5.70
N PRO A 166 18.84 -0.83 7.04
CA PRO A 166 19.68 -1.82 7.71
C PRO A 166 19.10 -3.22 7.54
N ILE A 167 19.92 -4.16 7.05
CA ILE A 167 19.58 -5.56 6.85
C ILE A 167 20.40 -6.40 7.83
N PRO A 168 19.85 -6.75 9.01
CA PRO A 168 20.59 -7.49 10.04
C PRO A 168 20.93 -8.90 9.55
N ALA A 169 22.01 -9.48 10.06
CA ALA A 169 22.44 -10.83 9.67
C ALA A 169 21.35 -11.88 9.88
N GLU A 170 20.52 -11.74 10.92
CA GLU A 170 19.36 -12.61 11.19
C GLU A 170 18.26 -12.51 10.14
N PHE A 171 18.22 -11.43 9.35
CA PHE A 171 17.33 -11.33 8.19
C PHE A 171 17.93 -11.94 6.93
N GLN A 172 19.22 -12.27 6.89
CA GLN A 172 19.91 -12.64 5.66
C GLN A 172 19.85 -14.12 5.30
N THR A 173 19.39 -14.98 6.21
CA THR A 173 19.36 -16.43 6.02
C THR A 173 18.09 -17.05 6.63
N GLY A 174 17.71 -18.23 6.13
CA GLY A 174 16.68 -19.08 6.75
C GLY A 174 15.22 -18.66 6.48
N GLY A 175 14.39 -19.61 6.07
CA GLY A 175 12.94 -19.38 5.86
C GLY A 175 12.61 -18.30 4.82
N LYS A 176 11.31 -18.01 4.66
CA LYS A 176 10.86 -16.90 3.81
C LYS A 176 11.05 -15.57 4.55
N ARG A 177 11.68 -14.61 3.90
CA ARG A 177 11.83 -13.22 4.41
C ARG A 177 11.26 -12.24 3.42
N THR A 178 10.63 -11.18 3.88
CA THR A 178 9.97 -10.19 3.02
C THR A 178 10.40 -8.79 3.40
N ILE A 179 10.77 -7.99 2.40
CA ILE A 179 10.90 -6.54 2.53
C ILE A 179 9.70 -5.92 1.84
N ARG A 180 8.92 -5.12 2.56
CA ARG A 180 7.82 -4.33 2.00
C ARG A 180 8.14 -2.85 2.16
N VAL A 181 7.84 -2.08 1.12
CA VAL A 181 8.04 -0.63 1.11
C VAL A 181 6.75 0.02 0.69
N SER A 182 6.28 0.99 1.47
CA SER A 182 5.12 1.81 1.15
C SER A 182 5.50 3.29 1.12
N LEU A 183 4.98 3.99 0.13
CA LEU A 183 5.18 5.42 -0.09
C LEU A 183 3.81 6.08 -0.22
N ALA A 184 3.58 7.16 0.52
CA ALA A 184 2.40 7.98 0.32
C ALA A 184 2.78 9.46 0.24
N TYR A 185 2.14 10.17 -0.67
CA TYR A 185 2.30 11.60 -0.87
C TYR A 185 0.96 12.21 -1.30
N ASP A 186 0.89 13.53 -1.37
CA ASP A 186 -0.29 14.32 -1.67
C ASP A 186 0.06 15.42 -2.67
N PRO A 187 0.16 15.07 -3.96
CA PRO A 187 0.56 16.04 -4.97
C PRO A 187 -0.51 17.11 -5.17
N PRO A 188 -0.13 18.34 -5.58
CA PRO A 188 -1.07 19.34 -6.07
C PRO A 188 -1.94 18.75 -7.18
N VAL A 189 -3.22 19.09 -7.19
CA VAL A 189 -4.19 18.56 -8.17
C VAL A 189 -4.90 19.66 -8.94
N LYS A 190 -5.14 19.44 -10.24
CA LYS A 190 -5.95 20.34 -11.08
C LYS A 190 -6.92 19.53 -11.94
N ARG A 191 -8.21 19.68 -11.67
CA ARG A 191 -9.30 18.99 -12.40
C ARG A 191 -9.37 19.32 -13.88
N THR A 192 -8.86 20.47 -14.29
CA THR A 192 -8.89 20.95 -15.68
C THR A 192 -7.78 20.36 -16.54
N ARG A 193 -6.79 19.67 -15.96
CA ARG A 193 -5.68 19.04 -16.70
C ARG A 193 -5.92 17.54 -16.89
N ALA A 194 -5.53 17.05 -18.07
CA ALA A 194 -5.51 15.62 -18.35
C ALA A 194 -4.55 14.87 -17.41
N GLU A 195 -3.38 15.45 -17.14
CA GLU A 195 -2.51 15.06 -16.04
C GLU A 195 -3.02 15.69 -14.74
N TYR A 196 -3.89 14.97 -14.04
CA TYR A 196 -4.58 15.46 -12.85
C TYR A 196 -3.64 15.78 -11.67
N THR A 197 -2.57 15.00 -11.49
CA THR A 197 -1.55 15.16 -10.44
C THR A 197 -0.38 16.00 -10.95
N GLY A 198 0.05 17.00 -10.17
CA GLY A 198 1.07 17.96 -10.57
C GLY A 198 2.51 17.53 -10.39
N THR A 199 2.73 16.47 -9.61
CA THR A 199 4.02 15.81 -9.45
C THR A 199 3.80 14.32 -9.25
N ARG A 200 4.84 13.52 -9.48
CA ARG A 200 4.83 12.07 -9.27
C ARG A 200 6.02 11.68 -8.41
N MET A 201 5.80 10.78 -7.48
CA MET A 201 6.88 10.17 -6.72
C MET A 201 6.94 8.67 -6.95
N ASN A 202 8.13 8.09 -6.90
CA ASN A 202 8.32 6.65 -6.93
C ASN A 202 9.54 6.24 -6.11
N PHE A 203 9.67 4.94 -5.87
CA PHE A 203 10.80 4.39 -5.14
C PHE A 203 11.37 3.13 -5.78
N ARG A 204 12.63 2.83 -5.45
CA ARG A 204 13.34 1.59 -5.77
C ARG A 204 14.17 1.13 -4.59
N LEU A 205 14.25 -0.19 -4.41
CA LEU A 205 15.09 -0.80 -3.39
C LEU A 205 16.31 -1.41 -4.06
N ILE A 206 17.49 -0.93 -3.70
CA ILE A 206 18.77 -1.33 -4.30
C ILE A 206 19.56 -2.15 -3.28
N ARG A 207 20.08 -3.31 -3.69
CA ARG A 207 20.88 -4.22 -2.85
C ARG A 207 22.29 -4.38 -3.39
N GLY A 208 23.26 -4.66 -2.50
CA GLY A 208 24.63 -5.05 -2.90
C GLY A 208 25.38 -4.03 -3.76
N CYS A 209 25.01 -2.75 -3.68
CA CYS A 209 25.63 -1.66 -4.44
C CYS A 209 26.10 -0.58 -3.47
N PRO A 210 27.37 -0.11 -3.56
CA PRO A 210 27.86 1.00 -2.73
C PRO A 210 27.04 2.28 -2.93
N VAL A 211 26.85 3.05 -1.86
CA VAL A 211 26.03 4.28 -1.86
C VAL A 211 26.47 5.30 -2.91
N ASP A 212 27.79 5.49 -3.09
CA ASP A 212 28.33 6.46 -4.07
C ASP A 212 27.92 6.12 -5.50
N HIS A 213 27.93 4.83 -5.85
CA HIS A 213 27.50 4.35 -7.16
C HIS A 213 25.98 4.49 -7.34
N VAL A 214 25.19 4.34 -6.26
CA VAL A 214 23.75 4.67 -6.29
C VAL A 214 23.56 6.16 -6.59
N PHE A 215 24.24 7.05 -5.86
CA PHE A 215 24.13 8.49 -6.11
C PHE A 215 24.56 8.89 -7.52
N GLU A 216 25.70 8.39 -8.00
CA GLU A 216 26.19 8.67 -9.35
C GLU A 216 25.18 8.23 -10.42
N HIS A 217 24.59 7.05 -10.25
CA HIS A 217 23.61 6.51 -11.19
C HIS A 217 22.32 7.35 -11.27
N PHE A 218 21.80 7.81 -10.12
CA PHE A 218 20.53 8.55 -10.05
C PHE A 218 20.67 10.07 -10.24
N ARG A 219 21.87 10.64 -10.04
CA ARG A 219 22.15 12.08 -10.24
C ARG A 219 22.00 12.55 -11.68
N SER A 220 22.19 11.67 -12.66
CA SER A 220 22.26 12.05 -14.09
C SER A 220 20.91 12.20 -14.81
N ARG A 221 19.76 11.95 -14.16
CA ARG A 221 18.46 11.82 -14.85
C ARG A 221 17.29 12.35 -14.04
N VAL A 222 17.31 13.62 -13.67
CA VAL A 222 16.19 14.25 -12.98
C VAL A 222 15.62 15.37 -13.84
N GLY A 223 14.31 15.37 -14.09
CA GLY A 223 13.65 16.16 -15.13
C GLY A 223 12.41 15.49 -15.72
N GLU A 224 11.38 16.29 -16.03
CA GLU A 224 10.20 15.88 -16.79
C GLU A 224 10.61 15.30 -18.17
N GLY A 225 10.17 14.08 -18.49
CA GLY A 225 10.57 13.37 -19.73
C GLY A 225 11.86 12.56 -19.64
N SER A 226 12.56 12.57 -18.50
CA SER A 226 13.72 11.69 -18.29
C SER A 226 13.28 10.23 -18.09
N VAL A 227 13.85 9.31 -18.86
CA VAL A 227 13.65 7.86 -18.63
C VAL A 227 14.24 7.52 -17.26
N PRO A 228 13.45 6.96 -16.32
CA PRO A 228 13.95 6.60 -15.01
C PRO A 228 15.20 5.72 -15.15
N PRO A 229 16.36 6.09 -14.54
CA PRO A 229 17.60 5.36 -14.72
C PRO A 229 17.40 3.89 -14.38
N GLU A 230 17.77 2.98 -15.29
CA GLU A 230 17.69 1.54 -15.05
C GLU A 230 19.00 1.04 -14.48
N MET A 231 18.94 0.51 -13.27
CA MET A 231 20.07 -0.15 -12.64
C MET A 231 20.09 -1.62 -13.07
N ALA A 232 21.29 -2.22 -13.14
CA ALA A 232 21.40 -3.64 -13.45
C ALA A 232 20.54 -4.48 -12.49
N GLY A 233 19.78 -5.45 -13.00
CA GLY A 233 18.81 -6.23 -12.22
C GLY A 233 19.41 -7.05 -11.07
N LYS A 234 20.74 -7.23 -11.03
CA LYS A 234 21.42 -7.78 -9.85
C LYS A 234 21.27 -6.88 -8.61
N TYR A 235 21.23 -5.56 -8.81
CA TYR A 235 21.13 -4.55 -7.78
C TYR A 235 19.70 -4.06 -7.55
N ASP A 236 18.89 -3.89 -8.60
CA ASP A 236 17.49 -3.44 -8.47
C ASP A 236 16.62 -4.60 -7.95
N CYS A 237 16.11 -4.50 -6.72
CA CYS A 237 15.24 -5.52 -6.14
C CYS A 237 13.94 -5.59 -6.93
N ASP A 238 13.56 -6.81 -7.30
CA ASP A 238 12.37 -7.08 -8.10
C ASP A 238 11.06 -6.97 -7.31
N LEU A 239 10.73 -5.74 -6.89
CA LEU A 239 9.54 -5.43 -6.11
C LEU A 239 8.26 -5.67 -6.92
N VAL A 240 7.27 -6.29 -6.27
CA VAL A 240 5.94 -6.54 -6.82
C VAL A 240 4.90 -5.79 -5.98
N PRO A 241 3.99 -5.00 -6.59
CA PRO A 241 3.89 -4.68 -8.03
C PRO A 241 5.08 -3.89 -8.58
N LYS A 242 5.38 -4.06 -9.88
CA LYS A 242 6.50 -3.40 -10.58
C LYS A 242 6.32 -1.88 -10.65
N LYS A 243 7.43 -1.15 -10.88
CA LYS A 243 7.46 0.33 -10.88
C LYS A 243 6.37 0.96 -11.74
N ASN A 244 6.19 0.49 -12.97
CA ASN A 244 5.20 1.03 -13.90
C ASN A 244 3.74 0.82 -13.46
N ALA A 245 3.47 -0.21 -12.65
CA ALA A 245 2.13 -0.48 -12.13
C ALA A 245 1.76 0.46 -10.97
N ARG A 246 2.75 0.99 -10.24
CA ARG A 246 2.57 1.85 -9.07
C ARG A 246 2.84 3.34 -9.32
N ASP A 247 3.58 3.69 -10.37
CA ASP A 247 4.10 5.05 -10.63
C ASP A 247 3.03 6.17 -10.68
N LYS A 248 1.80 5.81 -11.05
CA LYS A 248 0.67 6.76 -11.10
C LYS A 248 0.01 6.98 -9.74
N ASN A 249 0.17 6.05 -8.80
CA ASN A 249 -0.56 6.06 -7.55
C ASN A 249 0.13 6.99 -6.55
N THR A 250 -0.67 7.69 -5.75
CA THR A 250 -0.20 8.54 -4.65
C THR A 250 -0.03 7.76 -3.35
N ILE A 251 -0.53 6.53 -3.32
CA ILE A 251 -0.29 5.52 -2.27
C ILE A 251 0.25 4.30 -3.01
N GLN A 252 1.51 3.96 -2.74
CA GLN A 252 2.22 2.87 -3.36
C GLN A 252 2.64 1.89 -2.28
N SER A 253 2.51 0.59 -2.56
CA SER A 253 3.06 -0.49 -1.75
C SER A 253 3.63 -1.54 -2.68
N ALA A 254 4.84 -2.02 -2.38
CA ALA A 254 5.45 -3.12 -3.11
C ALA A 254 6.36 -3.93 -2.19
N SER A 255 6.51 -5.21 -2.48
CA SER A 255 7.31 -6.12 -1.67
C SER A 255 8.16 -7.07 -2.51
N ILE A 256 9.21 -7.57 -1.90
CA ILE A 256 10.04 -8.66 -2.41
C ILE A 256 10.22 -9.70 -1.31
N SER A 257 10.12 -10.98 -1.67
CA SER A 257 10.42 -12.08 -0.75
C SER A 257 11.67 -12.83 -1.18
N PHE A 258 12.48 -13.24 -0.21
CA PHE A 258 13.68 -14.05 -0.36
C PHE A 258 13.48 -15.41 0.32
N THR A 259 13.91 -16.47 -0.36
CA THR A 259 14.03 -17.83 0.21
C THR A 259 15.49 -18.29 0.24
N ALA A 260 16.31 -17.83 -0.70
CA ALA A 260 17.75 -18.02 -0.70
C ALA A 260 18.44 -17.00 0.21
N ASP A 261 19.64 -17.35 0.67
CA ASP A 261 20.47 -16.46 1.47
C ASP A 261 20.85 -15.18 0.69
N THR A 262 20.95 -14.07 1.42
CA THR A 262 21.20 -12.72 0.87
C THR A 262 22.46 -12.08 1.42
N THR A 263 23.34 -12.86 2.06
CA THR A 263 24.57 -12.38 2.71
C THR A 263 25.52 -11.68 1.73
N GLN A 264 25.54 -12.11 0.47
CA GLN A 264 26.30 -11.52 -0.62
C GLN A 264 25.93 -10.05 -0.92
N TYR A 265 24.77 -9.59 -0.49
CA TYR A 265 24.31 -8.22 -0.73
C TYR A 265 24.66 -7.25 0.41
N GLY A 266 25.32 -7.73 1.47
CA GLY A 266 25.72 -6.93 2.63
C GLY A 266 24.58 -6.63 3.60
N GLU A 267 24.93 -5.92 4.68
CA GLU A 267 24.01 -5.54 5.76
C GLU A 267 23.22 -4.25 5.50
N GLU A 268 23.27 -3.72 4.28
CA GLU A 268 22.65 -2.44 3.96
C GLU A 268 22.12 -2.41 2.54
N TYR A 269 20.82 -2.11 2.43
CA TYR A 269 20.17 -1.83 1.16
C TYR A 269 19.89 -0.33 1.08
N HIS A 270 19.75 0.19 -0.13
CA HIS A 270 19.51 1.60 -0.39
C HIS A 270 18.12 1.79 -1.01
N LEU A 271 17.27 2.53 -0.33
CA LEU A 271 15.96 2.87 -0.82
C LEU A 271 16.01 4.25 -1.46
N VAL A 272 15.91 4.27 -2.79
CA VAL A 272 15.93 5.48 -3.60
C VAL A 272 14.49 5.97 -3.78
N VAL A 273 14.20 7.19 -3.34
CA VAL A 273 12.91 7.86 -3.53
C VAL A 273 13.12 9.02 -4.49
N ARG A 274 12.29 9.15 -5.52
CA ARG A 274 12.40 10.22 -6.53
C ARG A 274 11.13 11.04 -6.56
N CYS A 275 11.28 12.36 -6.65
CA CYS A 275 10.23 13.31 -7.00
C CYS A 275 10.46 13.71 -8.45
N VAL A 276 9.46 13.49 -9.31
CA VAL A 276 9.48 13.84 -10.73
C VAL A 276 8.56 15.04 -10.90
N GLY A 277 9.14 16.14 -11.34
CA GLY A 277 8.42 17.35 -11.66
C GLY A 277 7.32 17.11 -12.69
N GLY A 278 6.25 17.88 -12.56
CA GLY A 278 5.21 17.99 -13.57
C GLY A 278 4.73 19.43 -13.65
N TRP A 279 3.48 19.63 -14.04
CA TRP A 279 2.93 20.99 -14.17
C TRP A 279 2.92 21.81 -12.89
N ALA A 280 3.09 21.20 -11.71
CA ALA A 280 3.16 21.93 -10.45
C ALA A 280 4.49 22.63 -10.23
N MET A 281 5.55 22.37 -11.01
CA MET A 281 6.87 22.99 -10.81
C MET A 281 6.85 24.52 -10.86
N ASP A 282 5.91 25.11 -11.60
CA ASP A 282 5.76 26.57 -11.69
C ASP A 282 5.19 27.20 -10.39
N GLN A 283 4.67 26.37 -9.47
CA GLN A 283 3.91 26.81 -8.29
C GLN A 283 4.43 26.22 -6.99
N GLU A 284 4.97 25.02 -7.05
CA GLU A 284 5.40 24.22 -5.91
C GLU A 284 6.83 23.74 -6.13
N ILE A 285 7.67 23.98 -5.12
CA ILE A 285 9.10 23.68 -5.20
C ILE A 285 9.40 22.31 -4.58
N ARG A 286 8.54 21.85 -3.66
CA ARG A 286 8.75 20.65 -2.84
C ARG A 286 7.49 19.81 -2.74
N GLN A 287 7.67 18.51 -2.50
CA GLN A 287 6.60 17.55 -2.23
C GLN A 287 6.85 16.85 -0.91
N ASP A 288 5.89 16.92 0.01
CA ASP A 288 5.88 16.16 1.24
C ASP A 288 5.50 14.70 0.97
N PHE A 289 6.13 13.78 1.69
CA PHE A 289 5.82 12.36 1.61
C PHE A 289 6.11 11.64 2.92
N ALA A 290 5.59 10.43 3.02
CA ALA A 290 5.96 9.49 4.06
C ALA A 290 6.33 8.15 3.47
N LEU A 291 7.30 7.51 4.12
CA LEU A 291 7.85 6.24 3.75
C LEU A 291 7.71 5.26 4.90
N VAL A 292 7.34 4.02 4.59
CA VAL A 292 7.30 2.91 5.54
C VAL A 292 8.07 1.74 4.95
N VAL A 293 9.01 1.17 5.70
CA VAL A 293 9.79 -0.01 5.33
C VAL A 293 9.60 -1.09 6.38
N GLU A 294 9.10 -2.24 5.95
CA GLU A 294 8.87 -3.41 6.79
C GLU A 294 9.85 -4.52 6.43
N LEU A 295 10.49 -5.09 7.45
CA LEU A 295 11.28 -6.32 7.38
C LEU A 295 10.54 -7.40 8.15
N GLU A 296 10.06 -8.44 7.46
CA GLU A 296 9.34 -9.56 8.06
C GLU A 296 10.07 -10.88 7.78
N HIS A 297 10.21 -11.70 8.82
CA HIS A 297 10.85 -13.00 8.75
C HIS A 297 9.88 -14.10 9.20
N GLN A 298 9.76 -15.18 8.43
CA GLN A 298 8.83 -16.27 8.76
C GLN A 298 9.24 -17.03 10.03
N ALA A 299 10.54 -17.29 10.22
CA ALA A 299 11.05 -17.84 11.47
C ALA A 299 10.99 -16.80 12.60
N GLN A 300 10.82 -17.26 13.84
CA GLN A 300 10.80 -16.43 15.04
C GLN A 300 12.21 -15.95 15.43
N VAL A 301 12.78 -15.08 14.62
CA VAL A 301 14.03 -14.37 14.89
C VAL A 301 13.74 -13.05 15.60
N GLN A 302 14.64 -12.63 16.48
CA GLN A 302 14.50 -11.41 17.31
C GLN A 302 14.98 -10.15 16.55
N LEU A 303 14.37 -9.86 15.39
CA LEU A 303 14.72 -8.70 14.55
C LEU A 303 14.57 -7.38 15.32
N TYR A 304 13.47 -7.19 16.04
CA TYR A 304 13.18 -5.93 16.72
C TYR A 304 14.25 -5.58 17.76
N ALA A 305 14.68 -6.55 18.56
CA ALA A 305 15.72 -6.37 19.56
C ALA A 305 17.07 -5.96 18.94
N ARG A 306 17.40 -6.48 17.75
CA ARG A 306 18.65 -6.20 17.03
C ARG A 306 18.66 -4.86 16.32
N LEU A 307 17.50 -4.44 15.82
CA LEU A 307 17.35 -3.25 15.01
C LEU A 307 17.10 -1.99 15.85
N ARG A 308 16.48 -2.12 17.02
CA ARG A 308 16.21 -0.99 17.93
C ARG A 308 17.45 -0.16 18.32
N PRO A 309 18.63 -0.75 18.62
CA PRO A 309 19.82 0.04 18.97
C PRO A 309 20.38 0.86 17.80
N ARG A 310 20.23 0.37 16.56
CA ARG A 310 20.74 1.03 15.34
C ARG A 310 19.95 2.30 14.97
N LEU A 311 18.85 2.60 15.68
CA LEU A 311 18.01 3.80 15.49
C LEU A 311 18.46 5.02 16.31
N ARG A 312 19.39 4.86 17.26
CA ARG A 312 19.84 5.93 18.17
C ARG A 312 21.17 6.59 17.77
N THR A 313 21.70 6.23 16.61
CA THR A 313 22.97 6.69 16.03
C THR A 313 22.72 7.17 14.63
#